data_AF-A0A9K3PFR0-F1
#
_entry.id   AF-A0A9K3PFR0-F1
#
_cell.length_a   1.000
_cell.length_b   1.000
_cell.length_c   1.000
_cell.angle_alpha   90.00
_cell.angle_beta   90.00
_cell.angle_gamma   90.00
#
_symmetry.space_group_name_H-M   'P 1'
#
loop_
_entity.id
_entity.type
_entity.pdbx_description
1 polymer ?
#
loop_
_entity_poly.entity_id
_entity_poly.type
_entity_poly.pdbx_seq_one_letter_code
_entity_poly.pdbx_strand_id
1 'polypeptide(L)'
;MDTSNDESSVCATCGNYAVKECRQCRRVVYCDRGCQKADWKQHKKVCFPPGAKCDRCIEIIDENNLRLCLVPHAVHLLDDDEKTFGRGLATWNFSCRACEKQFAKQSPDYNGQETAPITKGPKFCYCGPHTIKPLPDEDLRRVYKDSMVLYFGPNLQQQIDAIPITMPHVRILTIQSSGGFDDSIEHTLEVSMPELEILRLMDVAFHKVTLNEQLTPKLVDLTMQNIPEECQLTVLLPELKTFGMYFYGPEDDSWIHEMLATSTKLVTFDSYKLTIGPKATFAGNNLESINLRRAEGLHSLTLYAPNLNHLSLQACYNFEGTFTILDSHPKFEPVQSQSHFVVNISNACISPAVERTLQSNPRITVEDRTEEYAKMEFG
;
A
#
# COMPACT_ATOMS: atom_id res chain seq x y z
N MET A 1 14.33 -63.70 -4.42
CA MET A 1 15.57 -62.95 -4.71
C MET A 1 15.13 -61.54 -5.00
N ASP A 2 15.04 -60.71 -3.96
CA ASP A 2 14.70 -59.30 -4.09
C ASP A 2 15.96 -58.55 -4.51
N THR A 3 15.98 -58.09 -5.76
CA THR A 3 16.99 -57.17 -6.28
C THR A 3 16.60 -55.75 -5.83
N SER A 4 16.99 -55.38 -4.61
CA SER A 4 17.02 -53.97 -4.20
C SER A 4 18.10 -53.26 -5.01
N ASN A 5 17.67 -52.33 -5.85
CA ASN A 5 18.51 -51.43 -6.62
C ASN A 5 19.36 -50.59 -5.64
N ASP A 6 20.59 -51.03 -5.36
CA ASP A 6 21.56 -50.31 -4.53
C ASP A 6 22.17 -49.19 -5.38
N GLU A 7 21.42 -48.09 -5.51
CA GLU A 7 21.99 -46.83 -6.01
C GLU A 7 22.99 -46.33 -4.96
N SER A 8 24.25 -46.71 -5.17
CA SER A 8 25.36 -46.32 -4.31
C SER A 8 25.44 -44.80 -4.20
N SER A 9 24.98 -44.25 -3.08
CA SER A 9 24.99 -42.82 -2.84
C SER A 9 26.43 -42.36 -2.52
N VAL A 10 26.88 -41.28 -3.18
CA VAL A 10 28.25 -40.76 -3.04
C VAL A 10 28.30 -39.57 -2.09
N CYS A 11 29.37 -39.49 -1.30
CA CYS A 11 29.60 -38.44 -0.30
C CYS A 11 29.62 -37.07 -0.98
N ALA A 12 28.76 -36.15 -0.53
CA ALA A 12 28.67 -34.79 -1.08
C ALA A 12 29.97 -33.97 -0.94
N THR A 13 30.91 -34.39 -0.09
CA THR A 13 32.17 -33.67 0.16
C THR A 13 33.37 -34.28 -0.59
N CYS A 14 33.50 -35.61 -0.61
CA CYS A 14 34.70 -36.28 -1.11
C CYS A 14 34.46 -37.31 -2.22
N GLY A 15 33.20 -37.56 -2.60
CA GLY A 15 32.83 -38.50 -3.67
C GLY A 15 32.90 -40.00 -3.30
N ASN A 16 33.47 -40.36 -2.14
CA ASN A 16 33.50 -41.75 -1.67
C ASN A 16 32.10 -42.29 -1.35
N TYR A 17 31.93 -43.61 -1.33
CA TYR A 17 30.70 -44.26 -0.89
C TYR A 17 30.23 -43.75 0.48
N ALA A 18 28.93 -43.43 0.59
CA ALA A 18 28.33 -42.82 1.77
C ALA A 18 26.92 -43.33 2.01
N VAL A 19 26.60 -43.58 3.29
CA VAL A 19 25.27 -44.06 3.74
C VAL A 19 24.62 -43.15 4.76
N LYS A 20 25.31 -42.10 5.23
CA LYS A 20 24.79 -41.24 6.30
C LYS A 20 24.13 -40.01 5.70
N GLU A 21 22.81 -40.03 5.63
CA GLU A 21 22.02 -38.89 5.20
C GLU A 21 22.08 -37.71 6.19
N CYS A 22 21.97 -36.50 5.65
CA CYS A 22 21.68 -35.34 6.46
C CYS A 22 20.33 -35.51 7.16
N ARG A 23 20.33 -35.52 8.50
CA ARG A 23 19.12 -35.79 9.30
C ARG A 23 17.96 -34.82 9.05
N GLN A 24 18.26 -33.60 8.62
CA GLN A 24 17.27 -32.55 8.41
C GLN A 24 16.64 -32.65 7.03
N CYS A 25 17.44 -32.58 5.96
CA CYS A 25 16.91 -32.54 4.59
C CYS A 25 16.83 -33.90 3.90
N ARG A 26 17.64 -34.89 4.33
CA ARG A 26 17.81 -36.22 3.71
C ARG A 26 18.26 -36.22 2.24
N ARG A 27 18.60 -35.05 1.67
CA ARG A 27 19.00 -34.90 0.25
C ARG A 27 20.47 -35.16 -0.04
N VAL A 28 21.33 -35.14 0.98
CA VAL A 28 22.77 -35.34 0.83
C VAL A 28 23.24 -36.41 1.79
N VAL A 29 24.20 -37.20 1.34
CA VAL A 29 24.85 -38.24 2.13
C VAL A 29 26.31 -37.90 2.38
N TYR A 30 26.83 -38.36 3.51
CA TYR A 30 28.23 -38.21 3.92
C TYR A 30 28.80 -39.55 4.38
N CYS A 31 30.09 -39.78 4.15
CA CYS A 31 30.76 -40.97 4.70
C CYS A 31 30.92 -40.83 6.24
N ASP A 32 31.17 -39.60 6.72
CA ASP A 32 31.37 -39.29 8.13
C ASP A 32 30.98 -37.85 8.52
N ARG A 33 31.13 -37.55 9.82
CA ARG A 33 30.83 -36.24 10.39
C ARG A 33 31.86 -35.17 10.00
N GLY A 34 33.08 -35.56 9.60
CA GLY A 34 34.12 -34.64 9.13
C GLY A 34 33.72 -34.01 7.80
N CYS A 35 33.29 -34.84 6.84
CA CYS A 35 32.75 -34.43 5.56
C CYS A 35 31.51 -33.54 5.72
N GLN A 36 30.56 -33.95 6.57
CA GLN A 36 29.38 -33.12 6.87
C GLN A 36 29.76 -31.73 7.39
N LYS A 37 30.71 -31.63 8.34
CA LYS A 37 31.14 -30.34 8.90
C LYS A 37 31.85 -29.46 7.87
N ALA A 38 32.63 -30.06 6.97
CA ALA A 38 33.31 -29.35 5.90
C ALA A 38 32.31 -28.72 4.91
N ASP A 39 31.28 -29.47 4.53
CA ASP A 39 30.21 -29.00 3.63
C ASP A 39 29.20 -28.06 4.32
N TRP A 40 29.05 -28.16 5.66
CA TRP A 40 28.00 -27.47 6.41
C TRP A 40 27.88 -25.96 6.14
N LYS A 41 29.00 -25.25 5.92
CA LYS A 41 28.97 -23.81 5.61
C LYS A 41 28.16 -23.49 4.35
N GLN A 42 28.22 -24.35 3.34
CA GLN A 42 27.46 -24.23 2.10
C GLN A 42 26.10 -24.90 2.24
N HIS A 43 26.06 -26.15 2.73
CA HIS A 43 24.85 -26.95 2.84
C HIS A 43 23.76 -26.29 3.70
N LYS A 44 24.12 -25.65 4.82
CA LYS A 44 23.14 -25.02 5.73
C LYS A 44 22.26 -23.95 5.06
N LYS A 45 22.70 -23.38 3.93
CA LYS A 45 21.93 -22.38 3.17
C LYS A 45 20.78 -22.99 2.37
N VAL A 46 20.83 -24.31 2.13
CA VAL A 46 19.85 -25.09 1.35
C VAL A 46 19.30 -26.29 2.14
N CYS A 47 19.64 -26.39 3.41
CA CYS A 47 19.26 -27.51 4.28
C CYS A 47 17.85 -27.26 4.85
N PHE A 48 16.83 -27.66 4.09
CA PHE A 48 15.43 -27.57 4.51
C PHE A 48 14.82 -28.98 4.66
N PRO A 49 13.94 -29.23 5.62
CA PRO A 49 13.18 -30.47 5.69
C PRO A 49 12.44 -30.77 4.36
N PRO A 50 12.23 -32.04 3.98
CA PRO A 50 11.37 -32.38 2.86
C PRO A 50 9.96 -31.80 3.06
N GLY A 51 9.39 -31.18 2.01
CA GLY A 51 8.08 -30.54 2.08
C GLY A 51 8.03 -29.25 2.92
N ALA A 52 9.18 -28.73 3.34
CA ALA A 52 9.22 -27.46 4.06
C ALA A 52 8.68 -26.32 3.20
N LYS A 53 7.82 -25.50 3.79
CA LYS A 53 7.23 -24.34 3.14
C LYS A 53 8.02 -23.09 3.52
N CYS A 54 8.37 -22.26 2.53
CA CYS A 54 9.01 -20.98 2.79
C CYS A 54 8.01 -20.02 3.46
N ASP A 55 8.41 -19.41 4.56
CA ASP A 55 7.59 -18.42 5.29
C ASP A 55 7.45 -17.11 4.49
N ARG A 56 8.41 -16.84 3.60
CA ARG A 56 8.44 -15.62 2.78
C ARG A 56 7.66 -15.73 1.48
N CYS A 57 8.01 -16.69 0.62
CA CYS A 57 7.39 -16.85 -0.70
C CYS A 57 6.27 -17.87 -0.75
N ILE A 58 5.98 -18.56 0.36
CA ILE A 58 4.90 -19.56 0.49
C ILE A 58 5.09 -20.84 -0.35
N GLU A 59 6.04 -20.86 -1.28
CA GLU A 59 6.41 -22.04 -2.06
C GLU A 59 6.94 -23.19 -1.19
N ILE A 60 6.67 -24.43 -1.65
CA ILE A 60 7.31 -25.64 -1.12
C ILE A 60 8.75 -25.67 -1.61
N ILE A 61 9.69 -25.91 -0.68
CA ILE A 61 11.11 -25.94 -0.97
C ILE A 61 11.50 -27.35 -1.44
N ASP A 62 11.80 -27.46 -2.73
CA ASP A 62 12.17 -28.69 -3.42
C ASP A 62 13.51 -28.53 -4.16
N GLU A 63 13.92 -29.57 -4.89
CA GLU A 63 15.20 -29.61 -5.62
C GLU A 63 15.32 -28.55 -6.73
N ASN A 64 14.19 -28.06 -7.25
CA ASN A 64 14.15 -27.10 -8.34
C ASN A 64 14.30 -25.65 -7.85
N ASN A 65 13.97 -25.36 -6.58
CA ASN A 65 13.99 -23.99 -6.04
C ASN A 65 14.87 -23.80 -4.79
N LEU A 66 15.66 -24.80 -4.36
CA LEU A 66 16.48 -24.80 -3.13
C LEU A 66 17.23 -23.50 -2.78
N ARG A 67 17.65 -22.72 -3.78
CA ARG A 67 18.61 -21.62 -3.60
C ARG A 67 18.00 -20.23 -3.57
N LEU A 68 16.85 -20.01 -4.20
CA LEU A 68 16.34 -18.66 -4.48
C LEU A 68 14.86 -18.53 -4.17
N CYS A 69 14.59 -17.88 -3.06
CA CYS A 69 13.32 -17.28 -2.74
C CYS A 69 13.17 -15.98 -3.54
N LEU A 70 12.26 -15.99 -4.51
CA LEU A 70 11.90 -14.83 -5.31
C LEU A 70 10.53 -14.34 -4.88
N VAL A 71 10.44 -13.11 -4.38
CA VAL A 71 9.18 -12.49 -3.97
C VAL A 71 8.91 -11.33 -4.92
N PRO A 72 7.81 -11.35 -5.70
CA PRO A 72 7.45 -10.22 -6.53
C PRO A 72 7.13 -9.01 -5.66
N HIS A 73 7.17 -7.81 -6.24
CA HIS A 73 6.62 -6.64 -5.54
C HIS A 73 5.11 -6.79 -5.41
N ALA A 74 4.62 -6.78 -4.17
CA ALA A 74 3.21 -6.90 -3.89
C ALA A 74 2.49 -5.63 -4.34
N VAL A 75 1.42 -5.78 -5.13
CA VAL A 75 0.70 -4.65 -5.75
C VAL A 75 0.19 -3.64 -4.71
N HIS A 76 -0.28 -4.11 -3.56
CA HIS A 76 -0.76 -3.25 -2.48
C HIS A 76 0.35 -2.41 -1.80
N LEU A 77 1.62 -2.71 -2.08
CA LEU A 77 2.80 -1.98 -1.56
C LEU A 77 3.49 -1.17 -2.66
N LEU A 78 2.88 -1.05 -3.83
CA LEU A 78 3.37 -0.21 -4.92
C LEU A 78 2.71 1.16 -4.87
N ASP A 79 3.53 2.21 -4.95
CA ASP A 79 3.09 3.57 -5.21
C ASP A 79 3.37 3.90 -6.68
N ASP A 80 2.42 4.55 -7.35
CA ASP A 80 2.56 5.03 -8.73
C ASP A 80 3.24 6.39 -8.68
N ASP A 81 4.53 6.42 -9.00
CA ASP A 81 5.34 7.65 -8.89
C ASP A 81 5.03 8.58 -10.07
N GLU A 82 4.81 8.04 -11.28
CA GLU A 82 4.58 8.83 -12.50
C GLU A 82 4.32 7.95 -13.74
N LYS A 83 3.46 8.43 -14.64
CA LYS A 83 3.27 7.89 -15.99
C LYS A 83 3.89 8.84 -17.03
N THR A 84 4.89 8.37 -17.77
CA THR A 84 5.53 9.16 -18.84
C THR A 84 5.26 8.53 -20.21
N PHE A 85 4.89 9.37 -21.18
CA PHE A 85 4.68 8.98 -22.57
C PHE A 85 5.82 9.50 -23.45
N GLY A 86 6.47 8.63 -24.22
CA GLY A 86 7.57 9.06 -25.09
C GLY A 86 7.88 8.05 -26.19
N ARG A 87 8.08 8.53 -27.42
CA ARG A 87 8.44 7.71 -28.61
C ARG A 87 7.53 6.48 -28.82
N GLY A 88 6.23 6.62 -28.54
CA GLY A 88 5.25 5.53 -28.69
C GLY A 88 5.23 4.52 -27.53
N LEU A 89 6.04 4.72 -26.49
CA LEU A 89 6.09 3.88 -25.30
C LEU A 89 5.39 4.55 -24.13
N ALA A 90 4.56 3.80 -23.42
CA ALA A 90 4.09 4.16 -22.09
C ALA A 90 5.05 3.56 -21.04
N THR A 91 5.56 4.41 -20.15
CA THR A 91 6.38 3.99 -19.01
C THR A 91 5.66 4.35 -17.72
N TRP A 92 5.50 3.36 -16.84
CA TRP A 92 4.95 3.51 -15.49
C TRP A 92 6.07 3.32 -14.49
N ASN A 93 6.30 4.31 -13.64
CA ASN A 93 7.29 4.25 -12.57
C ASN A 93 6.61 3.87 -11.26
N PHE A 94 7.25 2.96 -10.54
CA PHE A 94 6.75 2.46 -9.27
C PHE A 94 7.84 2.52 -8.21
N SER A 95 7.46 2.90 -7.01
CA SER A 95 8.23 2.68 -5.80
C SER A 95 7.58 1.58 -4.96
N CYS A 96 8.39 0.70 -4.36
CA CYS A 96 7.88 -0.37 -3.49
C CYS A 96 8.12 -0.01 -2.01
N ARG A 97 7.04 0.15 -1.24
CA ARG A 97 7.10 0.45 0.21
C ARG A 97 7.76 -0.65 1.04
N ALA A 98 7.84 -1.88 0.54
CA ALA A 98 8.45 -3.00 1.27
C ALA A 98 9.97 -3.08 1.16
N CYS A 99 10.54 -2.66 0.03
CA CYS A 99 11.98 -2.75 -0.20
C CYS A 99 12.62 -1.42 -0.56
N GLU A 100 11.84 -0.34 -0.62
CA GLU A 100 12.27 1.04 -0.90
C GLU A 100 12.98 1.19 -2.25
N LYS A 101 12.71 0.29 -3.19
CA LYS A 101 13.32 0.34 -4.53
C LYS A 101 12.31 0.88 -5.53
N GLN A 102 12.84 1.65 -6.48
CA GLN A 102 12.12 2.09 -7.66
C GLN A 102 12.38 1.16 -8.84
N PHE A 103 11.36 0.98 -9.67
CA PHE A 103 11.42 0.25 -10.94
C PHE A 103 10.39 0.80 -11.91
N ALA A 104 10.54 0.51 -13.20
CA ALA A 104 9.62 0.96 -14.22
C ALA A 104 9.09 -0.21 -15.05
N LYS A 105 7.83 -0.14 -15.48
CA LYS A 105 7.26 -1.04 -16.50
C LYS A 105 7.09 -0.26 -17.80
N GLN A 106 7.44 -0.87 -18.92
CA GLN A 106 7.28 -0.26 -20.24
C GLN A 106 6.43 -1.14 -21.14
N SER A 107 5.38 -0.57 -21.75
CA SER A 107 4.60 -1.25 -22.78
C SER A 107 5.05 -0.77 -24.16
N PRO A 108 5.37 -1.68 -25.10
CA PRO A 108 5.74 -1.35 -26.48
C PRO A 108 4.67 -0.61 -27.28
N ASP A 109 3.39 -0.74 -26.92
CA ASP A 109 2.28 -0.21 -27.71
C ASP A 109 1.08 0.24 -26.86
N TYR A 110 0.44 1.32 -27.29
CA TYR A 110 -0.91 1.72 -26.88
C TYR A 110 -2.00 0.93 -27.65
N ASN A 111 -1.61 0.26 -28.74
CA ASN A 111 -2.51 -0.38 -29.71
C ASN A 111 -2.97 -1.81 -29.35
N GLY A 112 -2.86 -2.20 -28.08
CA GLY A 112 -3.48 -3.45 -27.59
C GLY A 112 -2.87 -4.76 -28.10
N GLN A 113 -1.66 -4.76 -28.68
CA GLN A 113 -0.92 -6.01 -28.88
C GLN A 113 -0.34 -6.47 -27.53
N GLU A 114 -0.76 -7.67 -27.08
CA GLU A 114 -0.40 -8.32 -25.81
C GLU A 114 1.11 -8.68 -25.72
N THR A 115 1.97 -7.69 -25.75
CA THR A 115 3.38 -7.87 -25.38
C THR A 115 3.53 -7.59 -23.89
N ALA A 116 4.08 -8.56 -23.16
CA ALA A 116 4.27 -8.41 -21.71
C ALA A 116 5.17 -7.19 -21.43
N PRO A 117 4.79 -6.32 -20.46
CA PRO A 117 5.54 -5.10 -20.21
C PRO A 117 6.96 -5.41 -19.75
N ILE A 118 7.93 -4.69 -20.33
CA ILE A 118 9.35 -4.82 -19.99
C ILE A 118 9.57 -4.11 -18.66
N THR A 119 10.02 -4.84 -17.64
CA THR A 119 10.40 -4.26 -16.35
C THR A 119 11.86 -3.82 -16.36
N LYS A 120 12.09 -2.52 -16.14
CA LYS A 120 13.42 -1.92 -15.90
C LYS A 120 13.63 -1.74 -14.40
N GLY A 121 14.78 -2.19 -13.89
CA GLY A 121 15.10 -2.15 -12.46
C GLY A 121 14.84 -3.50 -11.75
N PRO A 122 14.74 -3.50 -10.41
CA PRO A 122 14.56 -4.70 -9.60
C PRO A 122 13.19 -5.34 -9.87
N LYS A 123 13.19 -6.54 -10.46
CA LYS A 123 11.98 -7.32 -10.75
C LYS A 123 11.30 -7.91 -9.50
N PHE A 124 12.07 -8.09 -8.43
CA PHE A 124 11.63 -8.74 -7.22
C PHE A 124 11.86 -7.83 -6.02
N CYS A 125 10.90 -7.86 -5.10
CA CYS A 125 10.97 -7.22 -3.80
C CYS A 125 12.05 -7.87 -2.93
N TYR A 126 12.15 -9.19 -3.01
CA TYR A 126 13.17 -9.98 -2.34
C TYR A 126 13.75 -11.03 -3.28
N CYS A 127 15.08 -11.14 -3.27
CA CYS A 127 15.84 -12.19 -3.93
C CYS A 127 16.93 -12.67 -2.96
N GLY A 128 16.80 -13.88 -2.46
CA GLY A 128 17.69 -14.41 -1.42
C GLY A 128 17.37 -15.86 -1.04
N PRO A 129 17.99 -16.41 0.01
CA PRO A 129 17.69 -17.77 0.46
C PRO A 129 16.27 -17.88 1.02
N HIS A 130 15.69 -19.08 0.92
CA HIS A 130 14.44 -19.39 1.62
C HIS A 130 14.61 -19.31 3.14
N THR A 131 13.49 -19.08 3.84
CA THR A 131 13.40 -19.17 5.29
C THR A 131 12.18 -19.98 5.68
N ILE A 132 12.33 -20.81 6.71
CA ILE A 132 11.22 -21.52 7.39
C ILE A 132 10.99 -20.97 8.79
N LYS A 133 11.79 -19.97 9.19
CA LYS A 133 11.60 -19.24 10.43
C LYS A 133 10.52 -18.20 10.21
N PRO A 134 9.61 -18.01 11.18
CA PRO A 134 8.66 -16.91 11.16
C PRO A 134 9.39 -15.60 10.89
N LEU A 135 8.88 -14.84 9.92
CA LEU A 135 9.33 -13.48 9.67
C LEU A 135 8.72 -12.52 10.71
N PRO A 136 9.42 -11.42 11.05
CA PRO A 136 8.82 -10.32 11.79
C PRO A 136 7.62 -9.75 11.01
N ASP A 137 6.61 -9.27 11.74
CA ASP A 137 5.40 -8.69 11.12
C ASP A 137 5.73 -7.48 10.24
N GLU A 138 6.80 -6.77 10.55
CA GLU A 138 7.31 -5.60 9.83
C GLU A 138 7.96 -5.96 8.48
N ASP A 139 8.34 -7.23 8.23
CA ASP A 139 8.93 -7.63 6.94
C ASP A 139 7.82 -7.83 5.89
N LEU A 140 7.42 -6.73 5.25
CA LEU A 140 6.38 -6.72 4.22
C LEU A 140 6.79 -7.42 2.91
N ARG A 141 8.04 -7.88 2.78
CA ARG A 141 8.56 -8.53 1.56
C ARG A 141 8.22 -10.03 1.58
N ARG A 142 6.94 -10.34 1.77
CA ARG A 142 6.37 -11.68 1.83
C ARG A 142 5.14 -11.78 0.92
N VAL A 143 4.85 -13.00 0.48
CA VAL A 143 3.59 -13.33 -0.18
C VAL A 143 2.53 -13.53 0.89
N TYR A 144 1.33 -13.03 0.66
CA TYR A 144 0.20 -13.11 1.58
C TYR A 144 -0.84 -14.03 0.96
N LYS A 145 -1.23 -15.11 1.66
CA LYS A 145 -2.28 -16.04 1.18
C LYS A 145 -3.66 -15.39 1.19
N ASP A 146 -3.79 -14.37 1.99
CA ASP A 146 -4.94 -13.53 2.31
C ASP A 146 -4.91 -12.20 1.54
N SER A 147 -4.05 -12.07 0.52
CA SER A 147 -4.05 -10.93 -0.41
C SER A 147 -4.61 -11.32 -1.78
N MET A 148 -5.49 -10.47 -2.31
CA MET A 148 -6.11 -10.62 -3.62
C MET A 148 -5.96 -9.36 -4.44
N VAL A 149 -5.73 -9.54 -5.73
CA VAL A 149 -5.74 -8.46 -6.72
C VAL A 149 -6.77 -8.81 -7.78
N LEU A 150 -7.76 -7.94 -7.96
CA LEU A 150 -8.73 -8.01 -9.04
C LEU A 150 -8.40 -6.95 -10.09
N TYR A 151 -8.63 -7.30 -11.35
CA TYR A 151 -8.43 -6.41 -12.47
C TYR A 151 -9.78 -6.00 -13.04
N PHE A 152 -9.89 -4.72 -13.37
CA PHE A 152 -11.09 -4.17 -14.00
C PHE A 152 -11.39 -4.89 -15.32
N GLY A 153 -12.67 -5.18 -15.55
CA GLY A 153 -13.15 -5.88 -16.74
C GLY A 153 -14.59 -6.35 -16.56
N PRO A 154 -15.20 -6.93 -17.62
CA PRO A 154 -16.63 -7.23 -17.66
C PRO A 154 -17.10 -8.21 -16.57
N ASN A 155 -16.19 -9.04 -16.04
CA ASN A 155 -16.49 -10.03 -15.01
C ASN A 155 -16.17 -9.56 -13.59
N LEU A 156 -15.77 -8.30 -13.39
CA LEU A 156 -15.32 -7.81 -12.08
C LEU A 156 -16.43 -7.94 -11.02
N GLN A 157 -17.69 -7.63 -11.35
CA GLN A 157 -18.79 -7.79 -10.39
C GLN A 157 -18.91 -9.23 -9.89
N GLN A 158 -18.90 -10.20 -10.80
CA GLN A 158 -18.94 -11.63 -10.44
C GLN A 158 -17.78 -12.02 -9.53
N GLN A 159 -16.58 -11.46 -9.78
CA GLN A 159 -15.41 -11.71 -8.94
C GLN A 159 -15.58 -11.11 -7.54
N ILE A 160 -16.13 -9.90 -7.43
CA ILE A 160 -16.45 -9.22 -6.16
C ILE A 160 -17.49 -10.03 -5.36
N ASP A 161 -18.57 -10.46 -6.00
CA ASP A 161 -19.64 -11.21 -5.36
C ASP A 161 -19.16 -12.59 -4.87
N ALA A 162 -18.15 -13.16 -5.53
CA ALA A 162 -17.59 -14.45 -5.18
C ALA A 162 -16.60 -14.40 -4.00
N ILE A 163 -16.07 -13.23 -3.63
CA ILE A 163 -15.02 -13.08 -2.60
C ILE A 163 -15.36 -13.79 -1.28
N PRO A 164 -16.57 -13.65 -0.70
CA PRO A 164 -16.88 -14.29 0.58
C PRO A 164 -16.79 -15.81 0.55
N ILE A 165 -16.90 -16.41 -0.64
CA ILE A 165 -16.85 -17.86 -0.84
C ILE A 165 -15.44 -18.30 -1.24
N THR A 166 -14.82 -17.61 -2.20
CA THR A 166 -13.52 -17.98 -2.76
C THR A 166 -12.35 -17.60 -1.84
N MET A 167 -12.53 -16.55 -1.04
CA MET A 167 -11.49 -16.01 -0.17
C MET A 167 -12.09 -15.39 1.12
N PRO A 168 -12.74 -16.20 1.98
CA PRO A 168 -13.45 -15.72 3.17
C PRO A 168 -12.58 -14.99 4.21
N HIS A 169 -11.26 -15.18 4.14
CA HIS A 169 -10.28 -14.57 5.03
C HIS A 169 -9.39 -13.55 4.29
N VAL A 170 -9.92 -12.89 3.25
CA VAL A 170 -9.19 -11.82 2.56
C VAL A 170 -8.87 -10.70 3.56
N ARG A 171 -7.59 -10.38 3.70
CA ARG A 171 -7.07 -9.28 4.53
C ARG A 171 -6.64 -8.09 3.70
N ILE A 172 -6.20 -8.31 2.46
CA ILE A 172 -5.70 -7.26 1.57
C ILE A 172 -6.38 -7.40 0.21
N LEU A 173 -7.15 -6.40 -0.21
CA LEU A 173 -7.79 -6.36 -1.51
C LEU A 173 -7.31 -5.15 -2.30
N THR A 174 -6.85 -5.38 -3.52
CA THR A 174 -6.60 -4.32 -4.50
C THR A 174 -7.45 -4.57 -5.74
N ILE A 175 -8.23 -3.58 -6.16
CA ILE A 175 -8.98 -3.60 -7.40
C ILE A 175 -8.42 -2.48 -8.27
N GLN A 176 -7.93 -2.82 -9.45
CA GLN A 176 -7.25 -1.85 -10.32
C GLN A 176 -7.53 -2.07 -11.80
N SER A 177 -7.43 -1.00 -12.61
CA SER A 177 -7.44 -1.15 -14.07
C SER A 177 -6.07 -1.53 -14.63
N SER A 178 -6.06 -2.28 -15.74
CA SER A 178 -4.87 -2.62 -16.52
C SER A 178 -4.55 -1.62 -17.64
N GLY A 179 -5.23 -0.47 -17.70
CA GLY A 179 -4.93 0.59 -18.68
C GLY A 179 -6.13 1.17 -19.44
N GLY A 180 -7.35 0.95 -18.96
CA GLY A 180 -8.56 1.57 -19.50
C GLY A 180 -9.56 1.92 -18.41
N PHE A 181 -10.15 3.11 -18.49
CA PHE A 181 -11.27 3.52 -17.66
C PHE A 181 -12.53 3.38 -18.53
N ASP A 182 -13.46 2.54 -18.11
CA ASP A 182 -14.75 2.37 -18.79
C ASP A 182 -15.85 2.81 -17.83
N ASP A 183 -16.39 4.00 -18.09
CA ASP A 183 -17.45 4.65 -17.33
C ASP A 183 -18.83 4.02 -17.59
N SER A 184 -18.95 3.14 -18.59
CA SER A 184 -20.22 2.45 -18.88
C SER A 184 -20.54 1.31 -17.92
N ILE A 185 -19.61 0.95 -17.03
CA ILE A 185 -19.75 -0.24 -16.18
C ILE A 185 -20.19 0.12 -14.76
N GLU A 186 -21.37 -0.39 -14.38
CA GLU A 186 -22.00 -0.13 -13.08
C GLU A 186 -21.61 -1.16 -12.01
N HIS A 187 -20.32 -1.26 -11.68
CA HIS A 187 -19.89 -2.14 -10.59
C HIS A 187 -20.29 -1.59 -9.21
N THR A 188 -20.57 -2.50 -8.27
CA THR A 188 -20.89 -2.19 -6.88
C THR A 188 -19.99 -2.96 -5.93
N LEU A 189 -19.53 -2.29 -4.88
CA LEU A 189 -18.80 -2.90 -3.76
C LEU A 189 -19.63 -2.78 -2.48
N GLU A 190 -20.48 -3.78 -2.25
CA GLU A 190 -21.35 -3.88 -1.08
C GLU A 190 -21.37 -5.33 -0.56
N VAL A 191 -20.16 -5.89 -0.36
CA VAL A 191 -19.96 -7.30 0.00
C VAL A 191 -19.25 -7.41 1.33
N SER A 192 -19.68 -8.35 2.18
CA SER A 192 -19.07 -8.59 3.49
C SER A 192 -17.69 -9.23 3.36
N MET A 193 -16.68 -8.58 3.92
CA MET A 193 -15.30 -9.04 4.01
C MET A 193 -14.80 -8.76 5.44
N PRO A 194 -15.17 -9.60 6.43
CA PRO A 194 -14.99 -9.30 7.85
C PRO A 194 -13.53 -9.22 8.31
N GLU A 195 -12.62 -9.83 7.56
CA GLU A 195 -11.19 -9.84 7.84
C GLU A 195 -10.41 -8.78 7.04
N LEU A 196 -11.07 -7.98 6.19
CA LEU A 196 -10.40 -7.02 5.32
C LEU A 196 -9.76 -5.89 6.14
N GLU A 197 -8.45 -5.72 6.04
CA GLU A 197 -7.65 -4.71 6.73
C GLU A 197 -7.20 -3.58 5.80
N ILE A 198 -6.91 -3.90 4.54
CA ILE A 198 -6.38 -2.97 3.53
C ILE A 198 -7.21 -3.07 2.25
N LEU A 199 -7.76 -1.95 1.80
CA LEU A 199 -8.49 -1.84 0.54
C LEU A 199 -7.88 -0.76 -0.34
N ARG A 200 -7.57 -1.11 -1.60
CA ARG A 200 -7.14 -0.15 -2.63
C ARG A 200 -8.04 -0.24 -3.85
N LEU A 201 -8.61 0.88 -4.26
CA LEU A 201 -9.42 1.03 -5.48
C LEU A 201 -8.71 2.02 -6.42
N MET A 202 -8.08 1.53 -7.49
CA MET A 202 -7.15 2.32 -8.30
C MET A 202 -7.57 2.37 -9.77
N ASP A 203 -7.97 3.54 -10.25
CA ASP A 203 -8.36 3.74 -11.65
C ASP A 203 -9.54 2.82 -12.07
N VAL A 204 -10.57 2.71 -11.23
CA VAL A 204 -11.69 1.77 -11.38
C VAL A 204 -13.03 2.47 -11.29
N ALA A 205 -13.91 2.19 -12.27
CA ALA A 205 -15.28 2.69 -12.26
C ALA A 205 -16.15 1.85 -11.31
N PHE A 206 -16.79 2.53 -10.35
CA PHE A 206 -17.81 1.98 -9.49
C PHE A 206 -19.03 2.90 -9.53
N HIS A 207 -20.22 2.32 -9.61
CA HIS A 207 -21.47 3.03 -9.37
C HIS A 207 -21.72 3.26 -7.88
N LYS A 208 -21.36 2.30 -7.04
CA LYS A 208 -21.58 2.36 -5.58
C LYS A 208 -20.48 1.65 -4.81
N VAL A 209 -20.00 2.26 -3.73
CA VAL A 209 -19.08 1.63 -2.77
C VAL A 209 -19.59 1.89 -1.36
N THR A 210 -19.83 0.81 -0.61
CA THR A 210 -20.30 0.87 0.78
C THR A 210 -19.35 0.12 1.69
N LEU A 211 -18.69 0.87 2.57
CA LEU A 211 -17.74 0.38 3.56
C LEU A 211 -18.22 0.81 4.94
N ASN A 212 -18.54 -0.15 5.80
CA ASN A 212 -19.05 0.11 7.14
C ASN A 212 -18.68 -1.03 8.09
N GLU A 213 -18.97 -0.86 9.39
CA GLU A 213 -18.66 -1.86 10.42
C GLU A 213 -19.37 -3.21 10.21
N GLN A 214 -20.51 -3.25 9.51
CA GLN A 214 -21.21 -4.52 9.25
C GLN A 214 -20.53 -5.33 8.13
N LEU A 215 -20.03 -4.65 7.09
CA LEU A 215 -19.43 -5.30 5.93
C LEU A 215 -17.93 -5.50 6.10
N THR A 216 -17.23 -4.50 6.64
CA THR A 216 -15.75 -4.43 6.69
C THR A 216 -15.25 -3.88 8.04
N PRO A 217 -15.55 -4.53 9.18
CA PRO A 217 -15.24 -4.02 10.52
C PRO A 217 -13.74 -3.82 10.82
N LYS A 218 -12.85 -4.55 10.13
CA LYS A 218 -11.40 -4.51 10.38
C LYS A 218 -10.64 -3.59 9.42
N LEU A 219 -11.34 -2.87 8.54
CA LEU A 219 -10.69 -2.04 7.54
C LEU A 219 -10.02 -0.83 8.19
N VAL A 220 -8.69 -0.78 8.12
CA VAL A 220 -7.85 0.24 8.76
C VAL A 220 -7.10 1.12 7.77
N ASP A 221 -6.89 0.65 6.54
CA ASP A 221 -6.22 1.38 5.46
C ASP A 221 -7.08 1.35 4.19
N LEU A 222 -7.54 2.53 3.75
CA LEU A 222 -8.34 2.73 2.55
C LEU A 222 -7.63 3.70 1.61
N THR A 223 -7.35 3.26 0.40
CA THR A 223 -6.85 4.13 -0.68
C THR A 223 -7.77 4.06 -1.90
N MET A 224 -8.14 5.22 -2.42
CA MET A 224 -8.99 5.36 -3.59
C MET A 224 -8.37 6.36 -4.58
N GLN A 225 -8.36 6.03 -5.86
CA GLN A 225 -7.80 6.87 -6.91
C GLN A 225 -8.68 6.83 -8.15
N ASN A 226 -8.96 8.02 -8.70
CA ASN A 226 -9.67 8.22 -9.96
C ASN A 226 -11.02 7.47 -9.97
N ILE A 227 -11.80 7.75 -8.93
CA ILE A 227 -13.17 7.22 -8.76
C ILE A 227 -14.13 8.15 -9.51
N PRO A 228 -15.15 7.63 -10.22
CA PRO A 228 -16.13 8.48 -10.91
C PRO A 228 -16.87 9.42 -9.94
N GLU A 229 -17.14 10.65 -10.37
CA GLU A 229 -17.78 11.69 -9.54
C GLU A 229 -19.21 11.31 -9.12
N GLU A 230 -19.90 10.54 -9.96
CA GLU A 230 -21.23 9.99 -9.77
C GLU A 230 -21.27 8.74 -8.86
N CYS A 231 -20.12 8.25 -8.41
CA CYS A 231 -20.05 7.10 -7.53
C CYS A 231 -20.72 7.39 -6.18
N GLN A 232 -21.69 6.56 -5.80
CA GLN A 232 -22.32 6.62 -4.48
C GLN A 232 -21.38 6.04 -3.43
N LEU A 233 -20.67 6.91 -2.72
CA LEU A 233 -19.72 6.53 -1.68
C LEU A 233 -20.34 6.58 -0.29
N THR A 234 -20.09 5.54 0.50
CA THR A 234 -20.42 5.49 1.93
C THR A 234 -19.25 4.86 2.68
N VAL A 235 -18.61 5.62 3.58
CA VAL A 235 -17.46 5.17 4.37
C VAL A 235 -17.69 5.48 5.84
N LEU A 236 -18.17 4.48 6.59
CA LEU A 236 -18.55 4.59 8.01
C LEU A 236 -17.70 3.63 8.85
N LEU A 237 -16.42 3.97 9.00
CA LEU A 237 -15.40 3.09 9.57
C LEU A 237 -14.73 3.73 10.79
N PRO A 238 -15.20 3.44 12.03
CA PRO A 238 -14.64 4.06 13.24
C PRO A 238 -13.18 3.67 13.51
N GLU A 239 -12.76 2.51 13.02
CA GLU A 239 -11.40 1.96 13.17
C GLU A 239 -10.43 2.41 12.07
N LEU A 240 -10.88 3.19 11.08
CA LEU A 240 -10.04 3.64 9.98
C LEU A 240 -8.88 4.49 10.49
N LYS A 241 -7.65 4.14 10.09
CA LYS A 241 -6.41 4.82 10.49
C LYS A 241 -5.79 5.60 9.35
N THR A 242 -5.86 5.05 8.14
CA THR A 242 -5.26 5.64 6.95
C THR A 242 -6.32 5.80 5.88
N PHE A 243 -6.45 7.02 5.36
CA PHE A 243 -7.32 7.33 4.25
C PHE A 243 -6.56 8.10 3.17
N GLY A 244 -6.60 7.59 1.94
CA GLY A 244 -6.04 8.20 0.74
C GLY A 244 -7.10 8.40 -0.33
N MET A 245 -7.23 9.62 -0.86
CA MET A 245 -8.15 9.91 -1.98
C MET A 245 -7.49 10.81 -3.03
N TYR A 246 -7.33 10.30 -4.25
CA TYR A 246 -6.59 10.97 -5.31
C TYR A 246 -7.46 11.14 -6.56
N PHE A 247 -7.50 12.34 -7.13
CA PHE A 247 -8.28 12.66 -8.33
C PHE A 247 -9.77 12.33 -8.17
N TYR A 248 -10.45 13.06 -7.28
CA TYR A 248 -11.88 12.84 -7.03
C TYR A 248 -12.58 14.17 -6.76
N GLY A 249 -13.62 14.46 -7.54
CA GLY A 249 -14.33 15.74 -7.48
C GLY A 249 -15.85 15.56 -7.49
N PRO A 250 -16.47 15.03 -6.42
CA PRO A 250 -17.90 14.78 -6.43
C PRO A 250 -18.71 16.07 -6.44
N GLU A 251 -19.94 15.99 -6.96
CA GLU A 251 -20.93 17.06 -6.78
C GLU A 251 -21.38 17.19 -5.32
N ASP A 252 -21.43 16.05 -4.60
CA ASP A 252 -21.79 15.97 -3.18
C ASP A 252 -20.63 15.40 -2.34
N ASP A 253 -20.04 16.25 -1.49
CA ASP A 253 -18.94 15.88 -0.59
C ASP A 253 -19.43 15.49 0.83
N SER A 254 -20.76 15.40 1.05
CA SER A 254 -21.35 15.11 2.36
C SER A 254 -20.83 13.82 2.99
N TRP A 255 -20.59 12.79 2.18
CA TRP A 255 -20.05 11.52 2.61
C TRP A 255 -18.64 11.64 3.23
N ILE A 256 -17.82 12.60 2.74
CA ILE A 256 -16.47 12.83 3.27
C ILE A 256 -16.58 13.40 4.68
N HIS A 257 -17.49 14.34 4.90
CA HIS A 257 -17.72 14.92 6.23
C HIS A 257 -18.27 13.88 7.20
N GLU A 258 -19.15 12.98 6.74
CA GLU A 258 -19.65 11.86 7.54
C GLU A 258 -18.53 10.85 7.87
N MET A 259 -17.66 10.54 6.90
CA MET A 259 -16.49 9.69 7.10
C MET A 259 -15.54 10.30 8.14
N LEU A 260 -15.20 11.58 8.02
CA LEU A 260 -14.35 12.29 8.97
C LEU A 260 -14.97 12.33 10.37
N ALA A 261 -16.30 12.51 10.47
CA ALA A 261 -17.01 12.51 11.74
C ALA A 261 -17.08 11.13 12.42
N THR A 262 -16.99 10.06 11.62
CA THR A 262 -17.07 8.65 12.06
C THR A 262 -15.70 8.07 12.38
N SER A 263 -14.67 8.40 11.61
CA SER A 263 -13.31 7.83 11.67
C SER A 263 -12.49 8.39 12.85
N THR A 264 -12.94 8.11 14.08
CA THR A 264 -12.33 8.66 15.31
C THR A 264 -10.89 8.22 15.59
N LYS A 265 -10.43 7.16 14.92
CA LYS A 265 -9.06 6.63 15.03
C LYS A 265 -8.14 7.04 13.89
N LEU A 266 -8.58 7.94 13.02
CA LEU A 266 -7.81 8.39 11.86
C LEU A 266 -6.47 8.98 12.30
N VAL A 267 -5.40 8.52 11.65
CA VAL A 267 -4.01 8.91 11.88
C VAL A 267 -3.51 9.75 10.73
N THR A 268 -3.77 9.31 9.50
CA THR A 268 -3.32 9.97 8.28
C THR A 268 -4.46 10.16 7.30
N PHE A 269 -4.62 11.38 6.81
CA PHE A 269 -5.47 11.72 5.68
C PHE A 269 -4.58 12.28 4.56
N ASP A 270 -4.52 11.61 3.42
CA ASP A 270 -3.80 12.09 2.24
C ASP A 270 -4.73 12.26 1.05
N SER A 271 -4.55 13.37 0.34
CA SER A 271 -5.32 13.66 -0.85
C SER A 271 -4.54 14.48 -1.85
N TYR A 272 -4.90 14.29 -3.12
CA TYR A 272 -4.43 15.10 -4.24
C TYR A 272 -5.59 15.35 -5.20
N LYS A 273 -5.88 16.62 -5.50
CA LYS A 273 -7.03 17.00 -6.33
C LYS A 273 -8.34 16.37 -5.84
N LEU A 274 -8.61 16.57 -4.55
CA LEU A 274 -9.87 16.21 -3.93
C LEU A 274 -10.74 17.45 -3.81
N THR A 275 -11.96 17.42 -4.35
CA THR A 275 -12.95 18.45 -4.03
C THR A 275 -13.49 18.19 -2.63
N ILE A 276 -13.26 19.13 -1.71
CA ILE A 276 -13.74 19.09 -0.32
C ILE A 276 -14.03 20.52 0.14
N GLY A 277 -15.30 20.89 0.26
CA GLY A 277 -15.60 22.27 0.61
C GLY A 277 -17.02 22.76 0.34
N PRO A 278 -17.35 23.96 0.86
CA PRO A 278 -16.39 25.02 1.18
C PRO A 278 -15.70 24.91 2.55
N LYS A 279 -16.17 24.05 3.46
CA LYS A 279 -15.62 23.93 4.82
C LYS A 279 -15.26 22.49 5.12
N ALA A 280 -14.02 22.25 5.56
CA ALA A 280 -13.59 20.95 6.06
C ALA A 280 -13.31 21.02 7.57
N THR A 281 -13.68 19.95 8.30
CA THR A 281 -13.39 19.81 9.73
C THR A 281 -12.71 18.48 9.98
N PHE A 282 -11.52 18.53 10.60
CA PHE A 282 -10.81 17.35 11.05
C PHE A 282 -10.76 17.35 12.57
N ALA A 283 -11.13 16.22 13.18
CA ALA A 283 -11.09 16.06 14.62
C ALA A 283 -10.63 14.65 14.98
N GLY A 284 -9.58 14.53 15.77
CA GLY A 284 -9.03 13.23 16.18
C GLY A 284 -7.80 13.35 17.05
N ASN A 285 -7.79 12.61 18.17
CA ASN A 285 -6.62 12.54 19.04
C ASN A 285 -5.45 11.81 18.37
N ASN A 286 -5.70 10.93 17.40
CA ASN A 286 -4.64 10.15 16.72
C ASN A 286 -4.16 10.81 15.43
N LEU A 287 -4.75 11.93 15.00
CA LEU A 287 -4.38 12.58 13.74
C LEU A 287 -2.95 13.13 13.83
N GLU A 288 -2.07 12.56 13.01
CA GLU A 288 -0.65 12.92 12.93
C GLU A 288 -0.32 13.64 11.63
N SER A 289 -1.01 13.33 10.52
CA SER A 289 -0.75 13.93 9.20
C SER A 289 -2.02 14.20 8.41
N ILE A 290 -2.13 15.41 7.88
CA ILE A 290 -3.21 15.81 6.96
C ILE A 290 -2.56 16.43 5.72
N ASN A 291 -2.76 15.82 4.56
CA ASN A 291 -2.30 16.32 3.27
C ASN A 291 -3.50 16.63 2.38
N LEU A 292 -3.68 17.91 2.09
CA LEU A 292 -4.76 18.47 1.28
C LEU A 292 -4.19 19.09 0.00
N ARG A 293 -3.34 18.34 -0.71
CA ARG A 293 -2.65 18.88 -1.89
C ARG A 293 -3.65 19.14 -3.00
N ARG A 294 -3.70 20.38 -3.48
CA ARG A 294 -4.72 20.80 -4.45
C ARG A 294 -6.13 20.42 -4.00
N ALA A 295 -6.47 20.61 -2.73
CA ALA A 295 -7.85 20.45 -2.28
C ALA A 295 -8.71 21.53 -2.97
N GLU A 296 -9.54 21.11 -3.92
CA GLU A 296 -10.37 22.00 -4.74
C GLU A 296 -11.64 22.36 -3.94
N GLY A 297 -12.10 23.62 -4.06
CA GLY A 297 -13.26 24.10 -3.29
C GLY A 297 -13.02 24.35 -1.80
N LEU A 298 -11.86 23.97 -1.23
CA LEU A 298 -11.55 24.19 0.18
C LEU A 298 -11.37 25.69 0.48
N HIS A 299 -12.34 26.27 1.20
CA HIS A 299 -12.32 27.67 1.59
C HIS A 299 -12.01 27.90 3.07
N SER A 300 -12.41 26.99 3.96
CA SER A 300 -12.11 27.07 5.40
C SER A 300 -11.80 25.72 6.00
N LEU A 301 -10.95 25.72 7.02
CA LEU A 301 -10.47 24.52 7.70
C LEU A 301 -10.55 24.69 9.22
N THR A 302 -11.18 23.73 9.88
CA THR A 302 -11.22 23.64 11.34
C THR A 302 -10.54 22.36 11.80
N LEU A 303 -9.62 22.48 12.76
CA LEU A 303 -8.81 21.37 13.27
C LEU A 303 -8.98 21.20 14.77
N TYR A 304 -9.31 19.99 15.21
CA TYR A 304 -8.99 19.48 16.54
C TYR A 304 -8.05 18.28 16.38
N ALA A 305 -6.74 18.54 16.35
CA ALA A 305 -5.73 17.51 16.15
C ALA A 305 -4.55 17.78 17.10
N PRO A 306 -4.65 17.38 18.38
CA PRO A 306 -3.61 17.65 19.36
C PRO A 306 -2.27 16.99 19.03
N ASN A 307 -2.28 15.83 18.38
CA ASN A 307 -1.07 15.07 18.01
C ASN A 307 -0.62 15.31 16.57
N LEU A 308 -1.16 16.33 15.90
CA LEU A 308 -0.77 16.66 14.53
C LEU A 308 0.73 16.97 14.48
N ASN A 309 1.40 16.45 13.47
CA ASN A 309 2.83 16.67 13.18
C ASN A 309 3.02 17.36 11.84
N HIS A 310 2.14 17.11 10.86
CA HIS A 310 2.22 17.68 9.52
C HIS A 310 0.85 18.06 8.96
N LEU A 311 0.77 19.26 8.38
CA LEU A 311 -0.36 19.76 7.61
C LEU A 311 0.13 20.29 6.26
N SER A 312 -0.28 19.68 5.16
CA SER A 312 -0.02 20.23 3.82
C SER A 312 -1.28 20.84 3.24
N LEU A 313 -1.21 22.13 2.92
CA LEU A 313 -2.19 22.92 2.17
C LEU A 313 -1.63 23.32 0.79
N GLN A 314 -0.63 22.57 0.31
CA GLN A 314 0.06 22.88 -0.93
C GLN A 314 -0.93 23.01 -2.09
N ALA A 315 -0.83 24.11 -2.83
CA ALA A 315 -1.65 24.41 -3.99
C ALA A 315 -3.18 24.44 -3.71
N CYS A 316 -3.60 24.73 -2.47
CA CYS A 316 -4.99 25.06 -2.15
C CYS A 316 -5.32 26.48 -2.64
N TYR A 317 -5.79 26.60 -3.87
CA TYR A 317 -6.03 27.91 -4.52
C TYR A 317 -7.27 28.65 -4.02
N ASN A 318 -8.18 27.99 -3.29
CA ASN A 318 -9.42 28.61 -2.80
C ASN A 318 -9.41 28.90 -1.29
N PHE A 319 -8.28 28.72 -0.60
CA PHE A 319 -8.18 28.73 0.87
C PHE A 319 -8.14 30.14 1.50
N GLU A 320 -9.14 30.94 1.20
CA GLU A 320 -9.19 32.37 1.56
C GLU A 320 -10.06 32.67 2.79
N GLY A 321 -10.74 31.67 3.34
CA GLY A 321 -11.67 31.84 4.46
C GLY A 321 -10.98 31.82 5.82
N THR A 322 -11.43 30.91 6.68
CA THR A 322 -10.96 30.81 8.07
C THR A 322 -10.13 29.55 8.28
N PHE A 323 -9.09 29.71 9.09
CA PHE A 323 -8.33 28.59 9.64
C PHE A 323 -8.50 28.63 11.15
N THR A 324 -9.09 27.58 11.72
CA THR A 324 -9.43 27.51 13.15
C THR A 324 -8.78 26.29 13.76
N ILE A 325 -8.10 26.47 14.89
CA ILE A 325 -7.56 25.38 15.71
C ILE A 325 -8.33 25.39 17.02
N LEU A 326 -8.94 24.25 17.34
CA LEU A 326 -9.75 24.05 18.52
C LEU A 326 -8.90 23.49 19.65
N ASP A 327 -9.12 24.01 20.86
CA ASP A 327 -8.46 23.50 22.08
C ASP A 327 -9.15 22.26 22.66
N SER A 328 -10.42 22.05 22.31
CA SER A 328 -11.24 20.93 22.77
C SER A 328 -12.26 20.50 21.73
N HIS A 329 -12.74 19.26 21.83
CA HIS A 329 -13.80 18.74 20.98
C HIS A 329 -14.67 17.75 21.78
N PRO A 330 -16.00 17.80 21.68
CA PRO A 330 -16.91 17.04 22.55
C PRO A 330 -16.80 15.51 22.42
N LYS A 331 -16.27 15.01 21.30
CA LYS A 331 -16.08 13.56 21.06
C LYS A 331 -14.74 13.01 21.57
N PHE A 332 -13.80 13.86 22.00
CA PHE A 332 -12.44 13.45 22.30
C PHE A 332 -12.02 13.93 23.68
N GLU A 333 -11.36 13.03 24.41
CA GLU A 333 -10.79 13.36 25.72
C GLU A 333 -9.68 14.41 25.55
N PRO A 334 -9.58 15.38 26.48
CA PRO A 334 -8.48 16.33 26.50
C PRO A 334 -7.13 15.64 26.63
N VAL A 335 -6.16 16.09 25.83
CA VAL A 335 -4.76 15.63 25.96
C VAL A 335 -3.98 16.50 26.95
N GLN A 336 -2.95 15.93 27.58
CA GLN A 336 -2.09 16.66 28.53
C GLN A 336 -1.15 17.66 27.84
N SER A 337 -0.73 17.35 26.62
CA SER A 337 0.17 18.17 25.81
C SER A 337 -0.23 18.08 24.36
N GLN A 338 -0.08 19.18 23.62
CA GLN A 338 -0.32 19.23 22.18
C GLN A 338 1.02 19.29 21.44
N SER A 339 1.14 18.53 20.35
CA SER A 339 2.30 18.52 19.47
C SER A 339 2.45 19.84 18.71
N HIS A 340 3.69 20.22 18.47
CA HIS A 340 4.06 21.21 17.47
C HIS A 340 4.06 20.55 16.08
N PHE A 341 3.60 21.26 15.05
CA PHE A 341 3.48 20.74 13.70
C PHE A 341 3.94 21.73 12.62
N VAL A 342 4.30 21.15 11.48
CA VAL A 342 4.75 21.87 10.31
C VAL A 342 3.58 22.06 9.34
N VAL A 343 3.46 23.27 8.79
CA VAL A 343 2.43 23.61 7.80
C VAL A 343 3.08 23.98 6.47
N ASN A 344 2.80 23.21 5.42
CA ASN A 344 3.20 23.52 4.06
C ASN A 344 2.11 24.31 3.34
N ILE A 345 2.40 25.56 2.97
CA ILE A 345 1.49 26.46 2.22
C ILE A 345 2.01 26.79 0.82
N SER A 346 2.87 25.95 0.27
CA SER A 346 3.50 26.18 -1.03
C SER A 346 2.44 26.32 -2.11
N ASN A 347 2.46 27.42 -2.86
CA ASN A 347 1.47 27.74 -3.90
C ASN A 347 0.01 27.83 -3.42
N ALA A 348 -0.24 27.95 -2.12
CA ALA A 348 -1.59 28.13 -1.58
C ALA A 348 -2.02 29.61 -1.61
N CYS A 349 -3.30 29.86 -1.86
CA CYS A 349 -3.91 31.17 -1.64
C CYS A 349 -4.26 31.29 -0.15
N ILE A 350 -3.52 32.13 0.58
CA ILE A 350 -3.69 32.31 2.03
C ILE A 350 -4.23 33.71 2.28
N SER A 351 -5.38 33.82 2.95
CA SER A 351 -5.90 35.13 3.35
C SER A 351 -5.14 35.73 4.52
N PRO A 352 -5.19 37.06 4.73
CA PRO A 352 -4.58 37.69 5.89
C PRO A 352 -5.10 37.14 7.24
N ALA A 353 -6.31 36.60 7.28
CA ALA A 353 -6.88 35.99 8.48
C ALA A 353 -6.23 34.62 8.79
N VAL A 354 -6.05 33.80 7.75
CA VAL A 354 -5.33 32.53 7.86
C VAL A 354 -3.87 32.79 8.23
N GLU A 355 -3.21 33.74 7.57
CA GLU A 355 -1.81 34.10 7.83
C GLU A 355 -1.59 34.54 9.29
N ARG A 356 -2.47 35.39 9.84
CA ARG A 356 -2.42 35.76 11.26
C ARG A 356 -2.55 34.54 12.17
N THR A 357 -3.40 33.58 11.83
CA THR A 357 -3.56 32.36 12.63
C THR A 357 -2.30 31.51 12.59
N LEU A 358 -1.70 31.33 11.41
CA LEU A 358 -0.44 30.60 11.23
C LEU A 358 0.71 31.24 12.02
N GLN A 359 0.82 32.57 12.00
CA GLN A 359 1.90 33.29 12.68
C GLN A 359 1.72 33.41 14.20
N SER A 360 0.47 33.43 14.69
CA SER A 360 0.18 33.64 16.13
C SER A 360 0.06 32.35 16.93
N ASN A 361 -0.14 31.20 16.28
CA ASN A 361 -0.29 29.94 16.98
C ASN A 361 1.08 29.34 17.36
N PRO A 362 1.37 29.11 18.67
CA PRO A 362 2.68 28.64 19.12
C PRO A 362 3.00 27.19 18.72
N ARG A 363 2.02 26.43 18.21
CA ARG A 363 2.22 25.05 17.74
C ARG A 363 2.66 24.95 16.29
N ILE A 364 2.68 26.06 15.55
CA ILE A 364 2.87 26.04 14.09
C ILE A 364 4.26 26.53 13.72
N THR A 365 4.93 25.76 12.87
CA THR A 365 6.01 26.25 12.01
C THR A 365 5.55 26.18 10.56
N VAL A 366 5.67 27.28 9.83
CA VAL A 366 5.36 27.31 8.40
C VAL A 366 6.61 26.91 7.62
N GLU A 367 6.48 25.94 6.70
CA GLU A 367 7.55 25.58 5.76
C GLU A 367 7.82 26.76 4.82
N ASP A 368 9.06 27.25 4.84
CA ASP A 368 9.46 28.47 4.14
C ASP A 368 9.43 28.29 2.63
N ARG A 369 8.90 29.28 1.89
CA ARG A 369 8.67 29.21 0.43
C ARG A 369 9.95 29.20 -0.42
N THR A 370 11.13 29.23 0.19
CA THR A 370 12.32 29.89 -0.35
C THR A 370 13.45 28.99 -0.86
N GLU A 371 13.44 27.67 -0.66
CA GLU A 371 14.61 26.85 -1.08
C GLU A 371 14.51 26.20 -2.48
N GLU A 372 13.33 25.98 -3.04
CA GLU A 372 13.20 25.37 -4.38
C GLU A 372 13.23 26.39 -5.53
N TYR A 373 12.61 27.56 -5.37
CA TYR A 373 12.63 28.59 -6.42
C TYR A 373 13.99 29.30 -6.56
N ALA A 374 14.76 29.42 -5.47
CA ALA A 374 16.12 29.98 -5.52
C ALA A 374 17.10 29.10 -6.33
N LYS A 375 16.80 27.81 -6.52
CA LYS A 375 17.61 26.89 -7.34
C LYS A 375 17.19 26.85 -8.82
N MET A 376 16.01 27.36 -9.17
CA MET A 376 15.53 27.37 -10.56
C MET A 376 15.74 28.70 -11.29
N GLU A 377 16.07 29.79 -10.60
CA GLU A 377 16.40 31.08 -11.25
C GLU A 377 17.88 31.27 -11.60
N PHE A 378 18.76 30.29 -11.33
CA PHE A 378 20.18 30.33 -11.72
C PHE A 378 20.71 28.97 -12.22
N GLY A 379 20.04 28.37 -13.22
CA GLY A 379 20.49 27.17 -13.93
C GLY A 379 20.53 27.36 -15.44
#